data_AF-A0A5F8H997-F1
#
_entry.id   AF-A0A5F8H997-F1
#
_cell.length_a   1.000
_cell.length_b   1.000
_cell.length_c   1.000
_cell.angle_alpha   90.00
_cell.angle_beta   90.00
_cell.angle_gamma   90.00
#
_symmetry.space_group_name_H-M   'P 1'
#
loop_
_entity.id
_entity.type
_entity.pdbx_description
1 polymer ?
#
loop_
_entity_poly.entity_id
_entity_poly.type
_entity_poly.pdbx_seq_one_letter_code
_entity_poly.pdbx_strand_id
1 'polypeptide(L)'
;FSGRPTFLRPRVELHVHLDGAIKPETILYYGERRGIPLPANTVEKLQEIIGMDKPLSLPEFLAKFDYYMPAIAGDREAIKRVAYEFVEMKAKEGVVYVEVRYSPHLLANSKVEPIPWNQAEGDLTPDEVVSLVSKGLQEGERDFNIKVRSILCCMRHMPNWSPEVVELCKKYRHQTVVAIDLAGDETIEDSSLFTGHVQAYEEAVKSGIHRTVHAGEVGPPKVVQQAVDVLHAERIGHGYHTLEDPTLYNKLLKEDMHFEVSRLAKRSLLV
;
A
#
# COMPACT_ATOMS: atom_id res chain seq x y z
N PHE A 1 9.96 20.57 -6.40
CA PHE A 1 10.78 20.72 -5.18
C PHE A 1 12.28 20.64 -5.54
N SER A 2 12.98 21.78 -5.54
CA SER A 2 14.42 21.89 -5.82
C SER A 2 15.24 21.98 -4.52
N GLY A 3 15.13 20.98 -3.64
CA GLY A 3 15.91 20.89 -2.42
C GLY A 3 17.18 20.06 -2.63
N ARG A 4 18.33 20.51 -2.11
CA ARG A 4 19.53 19.65 -2.03
C ARG A 4 19.18 18.37 -1.24
N PRO A 5 19.63 17.18 -1.66
CA PRO A 5 19.37 15.96 -0.93
C PRO A 5 19.92 16.07 0.51
N THR A 6 19.08 15.78 1.50
CA THR A 6 19.44 15.84 2.92
C THR A 6 20.32 14.67 3.36
N PHE A 7 20.29 13.56 2.61
CA PHE A 7 21.08 12.37 2.85
C PHE A 7 21.47 11.71 1.52
N LEU A 8 22.78 11.59 1.26
CA LEU A 8 23.36 11.14 -0.02
C LEU A 8 23.96 9.71 0.06
N ARG A 9 23.36 8.81 0.82
CA ARG A 9 23.79 7.41 0.92
C ARG A 9 22.66 6.44 0.51
N PRO A 10 22.98 5.17 0.22
CA PRO A 10 21.98 4.13 -0.03
C PRO A 10 20.90 4.09 1.05
N ARG A 11 19.64 3.95 0.61
CA ARG A 11 18.45 3.94 1.48
C ARG A 11 17.67 2.64 1.37
N VAL A 12 16.97 2.32 2.45
CA VAL A 12 15.97 1.25 2.51
C VAL A 12 14.61 1.90 2.78
N GLU A 13 13.58 1.47 2.06
CA GLU A 13 12.21 1.97 2.24
C GLU A 13 11.25 0.78 2.40
N LEU A 14 10.60 0.67 3.56
CA LEU A 14 9.77 -0.48 3.89
C LEU A 14 8.27 -0.19 3.81
N HIS A 15 7.90 1.07 3.61
CA HIS A 15 6.51 1.52 3.67
C HIS A 15 6.24 2.57 2.60
N VAL A 16 5.79 2.08 1.45
CA VAL A 16 5.36 2.91 0.32
C VAL A 16 4.32 2.16 -0.49
N HIS A 17 3.23 2.85 -0.84
CA HIS A 17 2.13 2.31 -1.62
C HIS A 17 2.40 2.44 -3.12
N LEU A 18 2.20 1.38 -3.90
CA LEU A 18 2.38 1.40 -5.36
C LEU A 18 1.33 2.30 -6.02
N ASP A 19 0.07 2.10 -5.62
CA ASP A 19 -1.09 2.87 -6.04
C ASP A 19 -0.99 4.34 -5.60
N GLY A 20 -0.30 4.63 -4.49
CA GLY A 20 0.02 6.00 -4.06
C GLY A 20 1.28 6.63 -4.69
N ALA A 21 2.01 5.92 -5.57
CA ALA A 21 3.31 6.36 -6.12
C ALA A 21 3.35 6.35 -7.66
N ILE A 22 2.20 6.57 -8.30
CA ILE A 22 2.06 6.56 -9.76
C ILE A 22 2.51 7.90 -10.36
N LYS A 23 3.23 7.84 -11.49
CA LYS A 23 3.57 9.04 -12.26
C LYS A 23 2.31 9.73 -12.80
N PRO A 24 2.12 11.04 -12.58
CA PRO A 24 1.00 11.79 -13.15
C PRO A 24 0.92 11.69 -14.68
N GLU A 25 2.07 11.64 -15.37
CA GLU A 25 2.15 11.45 -16.81
C GLU A 25 1.53 10.12 -17.24
N THR A 26 1.74 9.06 -16.46
CA THR A 26 1.20 7.73 -16.71
C THR A 26 -0.30 7.68 -16.43
N ILE A 27 -0.78 8.38 -15.39
CA ILE A 27 -2.23 8.54 -15.13
C ILE A 27 -2.91 9.21 -16.33
N LEU A 28 -2.38 10.35 -16.78
CA LEU A 28 -2.95 11.10 -17.92
C LEU A 28 -2.97 10.24 -19.19
N TYR A 29 -1.87 9.54 -19.48
CA TYR A 29 -1.76 8.68 -20.65
C TYR A 29 -2.84 7.58 -20.67
N TYR A 30 -3.04 6.86 -19.56
CA TYR A 30 -4.06 5.80 -19.52
C TYR A 30 -5.48 6.34 -19.40
N GLY A 31 -5.68 7.49 -18.75
CA GLY A 31 -6.97 8.17 -18.75
C GLY A 31 -7.43 8.51 -20.16
N GLU A 32 -6.55 9.13 -20.96
CA GLU A 32 -6.82 9.45 -22.37
C GLU A 32 -7.00 8.19 -23.22
N ARG A 33 -6.05 7.25 -23.15
CA ARG A 33 -6.07 6.01 -23.95
C ARG A 33 -7.33 5.17 -23.72
N ARG A 34 -7.84 5.14 -22.48
CA ARG A 34 -9.02 4.33 -22.10
C ARG A 34 -10.33 5.12 -22.13
N GLY A 35 -10.28 6.43 -22.41
CA GLY A 35 -11.46 7.30 -22.37
C GLY A 35 -12.06 7.45 -20.97
N ILE A 36 -11.24 7.32 -19.92
CA ILE A 36 -11.66 7.49 -18.52
C ILE A 36 -11.48 8.97 -18.14
N PRO A 37 -12.55 9.65 -17.68
CA PRO A 37 -12.46 11.06 -17.32
C PRO A 37 -11.52 11.26 -16.13
N LEU A 38 -10.62 12.23 -16.24
CA LEU A 38 -9.74 12.70 -15.18
C LEU A 38 -10.11 14.13 -14.78
N PRO A 39 -9.83 14.56 -13.53
CA PRO A 39 -10.16 15.91 -13.08
C PRO A 39 -9.27 17.00 -13.70
N ALA A 40 -8.23 16.62 -14.46
CA ALA A 40 -7.30 17.51 -15.14
C ALA A 40 -6.74 16.85 -16.42
N ASN A 41 -6.22 17.70 -17.32
CA ASN A 41 -5.61 17.29 -18.60
C ASN A 41 -4.12 17.68 -18.74
N THR A 42 -3.51 18.18 -17.66
CA THR A 42 -2.07 18.45 -17.59
C THR A 42 -1.51 17.92 -16.28
N VAL A 43 -0.20 17.62 -16.25
CA VAL A 43 0.48 17.05 -15.07
C VAL A 43 0.34 17.99 -13.87
N GLU A 44 0.55 19.28 -14.07
CA GLU A 44 0.58 20.28 -13.01
C GLU A 44 -0.79 20.39 -12.31
N LYS A 45 -1.87 20.47 -13.10
CA LYS A 45 -3.24 20.54 -12.56
C LYS A 45 -3.65 19.23 -11.90
N LEU A 46 -3.24 18.09 -12.46
CA LEU A 46 -3.53 16.79 -11.88
C LEU A 46 -2.84 16.66 -10.51
N GLN A 47 -1.59 17.10 -10.40
CA GLN A 47 -0.85 17.15 -9.14
C GLN A 47 -1.47 18.12 -8.14
N GLU A 48 -1.99 19.27 -8.57
CA GLU A 48 -2.69 20.22 -7.68
C GLU A 48 -3.96 19.61 -7.08
N ILE A 49 -4.71 18.82 -7.86
CA ILE A 49 -5.98 18.22 -7.42
C ILE A 49 -5.75 16.98 -6.55
N ILE A 50 -4.85 16.08 -6.96
CA ILE A 50 -4.56 14.84 -6.24
C ILE A 50 -3.66 15.10 -5.02
N GLY A 51 -2.69 16.00 -5.17
CA GLY A 51 -1.75 16.37 -4.13
C GLY A 51 -2.41 17.08 -2.95
N MET A 52 -1.65 17.18 -1.87
CA MET A 52 -2.09 17.78 -0.61
C MET A 52 -0.97 18.60 0.01
N ASP A 53 -1.18 19.91 0.07
CA ASP A 53 -0.27 20.84 0.75
C ASP A 53 -0.75 21.23 2.16
N LYS A 54 -1.97 20.81 2.52
CA LYS A 54 -2.59 21.05 3.82
C LYS A 54 -3.01 19.73 4.47
N PRO A 55 -2.93 19.61 5.80
CA PRO A 55 -3.42 18.43 6.50
C PRO A 55 -4.93 18.23 6.26
N LEU A 56 -5.34 16.99 6.01
CA LEU A 56 -6.75 16.54 5.95
C LEU A 56 -6.94 15.33 6.87
N SER A 57 -8.16 14.89 7.09
CA SER A 57 -8.42 13.61 7.77
C SER A 57 -7.97 12.41 6.91
N LEU A 58 -7.79 11.24 7.54
CA LEU A 58 -7.45 10.00 6.82
C LEU A 58 -8.50 9.64 5.74
N PRO A 59 -9.82 9.73 6.00
CA PRO A 59 -10.82 9.50 4.96
C PRO A 59 -10.70 10.46 3.76
N GLU A 60 -10.42 11.74 4.00
CA GLU A 60 -10.23 12.73 2.93
C GLU A 60 -8.97 12.48 2.11
N PHE A 61 -7.90 12.00 2.75
CA PHE A 61 -6.69 11.54 2.05
C PHE A 61 -7.00 10.32 1.18
N LEU A 62 -7.71 9.32 1.71
CA LEU A 62 -8.07 8.11 0.98
C LEU A 62 -9.00 8.41 -0.21
N ALA A 63 -9.89 9.39 -0.10
CA ALA A 63 -10.76 9.83 -1.19
C ALA A 63 -9.98 10.40 -2.41
N LYS A 64 -8.69 10.77 -2.26
CA LYS A 64 -7.87 11.19 -3.41
C LYS A 64 -7.64 10.09 -4.43
N PHE A 65 -7.72 8.82 -4.02
CA PHE A 65 -7.53 7.67 -4.92
C PHE A 65 -8.66 7.59 -5.97
N ASP A 66 -9.86 8.07 -5.66
CA ASP A 66 -11.01 8.10 -6.57
C ASP A 66 -10.74 8.88 -7.86
N TYR A 67 -9.82 9.85 -7.82
CA TYR A 67 -9.52 10.71 -8.97
C TYR A 67 -8.74 10.01 -10.09
N TYR A 68 -7.94 8.99 -9.78
CA TYR A 68 -6.99 8.43 -10.73
C TYR A 68 -6.97 6.90 -10.80
N MET A 69 -7.38 6.21 -9.75
CA MET A 69 -7.45 4.74 -9.78
C MET A 69 -8.32 4.19 -10.93
N PRO A 70 -9.46 4.81 -11.33
CA PRO A 70 -10.22 4.37 -12.51
C PRO A 70 -9.40 4.32 -13.81
N ALA A 71 -8.38 5.16 -13.96
CA ALA A 71 -7.53 5.16 -15.16
C ALA A 71 -6.56 3.97 -15.20
N ILE A 72 -6.24 3.37 -14.05
CA ILE A 72 -5.23 2.31 -13.92
C ILE A 72 -5.87 0.93 -13.70
N ALA A 73 -6.85 0.83 -12.80
CA ALA A 73 -7.50 -0.42 -12.45
C ALA A 73 -8.15 -1.09 -13.69
N GLY A 74 -8.05 -2.41 -13.77
CA GLY A 74 -8.60 -3.19 -14.87
C GLY A 74 -7.80 -3.14 -16.18
N ASP A 75 -6.66 -2.46 -16.25
CA ASP A 75 -5.78 -2.44 -17.43
C ASP A 75 -4.43 -3.13 -17.15
N ARG A 76 -4.16 -4.21 -17.89
CA ARG A 76 -2.97 -5.06 -17.70
C ARG A 76 -1.66 -4.32 -17.99
N GLU A 77 -1.66 -3.47 -19.02
CA GLU A 77 -0.47 -2.72 -19.40
C GLU A 77 -0.17 -1.64 -18.37
N ALA A 78 -1.20 -0.93 -17.90
CA ALA A 78 -1.07 0.08 -16.86
C ALA A 78 -0.49 -0.50 -15.58
N ILE A 79 -1.05 -1.60 -15.08
CA ILE A 79 -0.59 -2.24 -13.83
C ILE A 79 0.87 -2.66 -13.92
N LYS A 80 1.27 -3.35 -15.00
CA LYS A 80 2.66 -3.76 -15.20
C LYS A 80 3.59 -2.54 -15.33
N ARG A 81 3.17 -1.52 -16.08
CA ARG A 81 3.97 -0.31 -16.32
C ARG A 81 4.20 0.48 -15.04
N VAL A 82 3.17 0.68 -14.22
CA VAL A 82 3.27 1.39 -12.94
C VAL A 82 4.26 0.69 -12.01
N ALA A 83 4.23 -0.65 -11.94
CA ALA A 83 5.21 -1.43 -11.18
C ALA A 83 6.65 -1.23 -11.68
N TYR A 84 6.87 -1.26 -13.00
CA TYR A 84 8.20 -1.01 -13.58
C TYR A 84 8.70 0.42 -13.31
N GLU A 85 7.85 1.42 -13.56
CA GLU A 85 8.17 2.84 -13.36
C GLU A 85 8.43 3.19 -11.90
N PHE A 86 7.76 2.50 -10.96
CA PHE A 86 8.04 2.63 -9.53
C PHE A 86 9.50 2.30 -9.20
N VAL A 87 10.04 1.21 -9.75
CA VAL A 87 11.45 0.83 -9.52
C VAL A 87 12.40 1.89 -10.06
N GLU A 88 12.13 2.42 -11.25
CA GLU A 88 12.90 3.52 -11.84
C GLU A 88 12.93 4.74 -10.91
N MET A 89 11.78 5.12 -10.37
CA MET A 89 11.66 6.27 -9.45
C MET A 89 12.49 6.05 -8.19
N LYS A 90 12.39 4.87 -7.58
CA LYS A 90 13.15 4.55 -6.35
C LYS A 90 14.65 4.47 -6.57
N ALA A 91 15.10 4.02 -7.74
CA ALA A 91 16.52 4.07 -8.10
C ALA A 91 17.05 5.52 -8.19
N LYS A 92 16.27 6.45 -8.75
CA LYS A 92 16.60 7.89 -8.78
C LYS A 92 16.64 8.52 -7.39
N GLU A 93 15.88 7.96 -6.46
CA GLU A 93 15.95 8.27 -5.04
C GLU A 93 17.11 7.55 -4.32
N GLY A 94 18.03 6.86 -4.99
CA GLY A 94 19.15 6.17 -4.31
C GLY A 94 18.72 5.11 -3.30
N VAL A 95 17.50 4.57 -3.45
CA VAL A 95 17.01 3.42 -2.68
C VAL A 95 17.65 2.16 -3.25
N VAL A 96 18.11 1.27 -2.39
CA VAL A 96 18.75 -0.01 -2.79
C VAL A 96 17.91 -1.23 -2.46
N TYR A 97 16.98 -1.11 -1.52
CA TYR A 97 15.96 -2.10 -1.20
C TYR A 97 14.64 -1.41 -0.89
N VAL A 98 13.56 -1.87 -1.52
CA VAL A 98 12.21 -1.37 -1.25
C VAL A 98 11.18 -2.49 -1.19
N GLU A 99 10.27 -2.36 -0.22
CA GLU A 99 9.05 -3.15 -0.13
C GLU A 99 7.85 -2.26 -0.47
N VAL A 100 7.26 -2.51 -1.63
CA VAL A 100 6.10 -1.75 -2.11
C VAL A 100 4.81 -2.50 -1.79
N ARG A 101 3.80 -1.79 -1.30
CA ARG A 101 2.52 -2.39 -0.88
C ARG A 101 1.36 -1.92 -1.75
N TYR A 102 0.37 -2.79 -1.94
CA TYR A 102 -0.86 -2.47 -2.69
C TYR A 102 -1.94 -3.51 -2.40
N SER A 103 -3.21 -3.13 -2.62
CA SER A 103 -4.31 -4.10 -2.64
C SER A 103 -4.51 -4.64 -4.06
N PRO A 104 -4.32 -5.94 -4.33
CA PRO A 104 -4.55 -6.49 -5.67
C PRO A 104 -6.02 -6.38 -6.10
N HIS A 105 -6.94 -6.47 -5.14
CA HIS A 105 -8.38 -6.31 -5.36
C HIS A 105 -8.75 -4.95 -5.92
N LEU A 106 -8.11 -3.87 -5.46
CA LEU A 106 -8.35 -2.51 -5.96
C LEU A 106 -7.88 -2.28 -7.40
N LEU A 107 -7.04 -3.15 -7.96
CA LEU A 107 -6.59 -3.04 -9.35
C LEU A 107 -7.32 -4.01 -10.29
N ALA A 108 -8.14 -4.91 -9.75
CA ALA A 108 -8.89 -5.91 -10.50
C ALA A 108 -10.27 -5.39 -10.96
N ASN A 109 -10.86 -6.07 -11.93
CA ASN A 109 -12.23 -5.85 -12.40
C ASN A 109 -13.03 -7.14 -12.62
N SER A 110 -12.50 -8.28 -12.16
CA SER A 110 -13.13 -9.59 -12.24
C SER A 110 -12.84 -10.38 -10.96
N LYS A 111 -13.78 -11.21 -10.51
CA LYS A 111 -13.65 -12.01 -9.27
C LYS A 111 -13.29 -11.18 -8.03
N VAL A 112 -13.82 -9.97 -7.94
CA VAL A 112 -13.70 -9.08 -6.79
C VAL A 112 -15.09 -8.51 -6.49
N GLU A 113 -15.52 -8.60 -5.23
CA GLU A 113 -16.85 -8.17 -4.81
C GLU A 113 -16.74 -7.26 -3.57
N PRO A 114 -17.20 -6.00 -3.64
CA PRO A 114 -17.70 -5.31 -4.85
C PRO A 114 -16.57 -4.99 -5.85
N ILE A 115 -16.92 -4.89 -7.13
CA ILE A 115 -15.98 -4.43 -8.16
C ILE A 115 -15.64 -2.95 -7.89
N PRO A 116 -14.35 -2.60 -7.74
CA PRO A 116 -13.97 -1.26 -7.33
C PRO A 116 -14.11 -0.24 -8.47
N TRP A 117 -14.17 1.04 -8.10
CA TRP A 117 -14.13 2.19 -9.01
C TRP A 117 -15.24 2.24 -10.07
N ASN A 118 -16.39 1.63 -9.78
CA ASN A 118 -17.53 1.55 -10.70
C ASN A 118 -17.17 0.92 -12.05
N GLN A 119 -16.16 0.05 -12.09
CA GLN A 119 -15.79 -0.67 -13.31
C GLN A 119 -16.91 -1.65 -13.69
N ALA A 120 -17.08 -1.85 -15.00
CA ALA A 120 -17.82 -3.02 -15.48
C ALA A 120 -17.02 -4.29 -15.21
N GLU A 121 -17.71 -5.43 -15.08
CA GLU A 121 -17.05 -6.73 -14.97
C GLU A 121 -16.18 -6.98 -16.21
N GLY A 122 -14.90 -7.25 -15.96
CA GLY A 122 -13.92 -7.62 -16.97
C GLY A 122 -13.38 -9.03 -16.74
N ASP A 123 -12.13 -9.25 -17.12
CA ASP A 123 -11.45 -10.55 -17.02
C ASP A 123 -10.15 -10.50 -16.20
N LEU A 124 -9.84 -9.37 -15.57
CA LEU A 124 -8.62 -9.18 -14.79
C LEU A 124 -8.89 -9.44 -13.30
N THR A 125 -8.35 -10.54 -12.78
CA THR A 125 -8.55 -11.00 -11.40
C THR A 125 -7.46 -10.48 -10.45
N PRO A 126 -7.70 -10.44 -9.13
CA PRO A 126 -6.66 -10.08 -8.14
C PRO A 126 -5.39 -10.94 -8.27
N ASP A 127 -5.54 -12.23 -8.60
CA ASP A 127 -4.42 -13.14 -8.85
C ASP A 127 -3.53 -12.69 -10.02
N GLU A 128 -4.15 -12.32 -11.14
CA GLU A 128 -3.41 -11.86 -12.32
C GLU A 128 -2.78 -10.49 -12.08
N VAL A 129 -3.43 -9.59 -11.31
CA VAL A 129 -2.81 -8.33 -10.86
C VAL A 129 -1.50 -8.59 -10.14
N VAL A 130 -1.45 -9.55 -9.19
CA VAL A 130 -0.20 -9.90 -8.50
C VAL A 130 0.86 -10.36 -9.49
N SER A 131 0.52 -11.22 -10.44
CA SER A 131 1.46 -11.65 -11.48
C SER A 131 2.01 -10.49 -12.32
N LEU A 132 1.16 -9.52 -12.72
CA LEU A 132 1.55 -8.37 -13.52
C LEU A 132 2.47 -7.42 -12.76
N VAL A 133 2.15 -7.13 -11.50
CA VAL A 133 2.99 -6.31 -10.63
C VAL A 133 4.34 -7.00 -10.42
N SER A 134 4.37 -8.29 -10.05
CA SER A 134 5.63 -9.04 -9.87
C SER A 134 6.52 -8.99 -11.12
N LYS A 135 5.94 -9.13 -12.33
CA LYS A 135 6.69 -8.99 -13.59
C LYS A 135 7.27 -7.59 -13.77
N GLY A 136 6.47 -6.54 -13.54
CA GLY A 136 6.94 -5.15 -13.64
C GLY A 136 8.07 -4.84 -12.64
N LEU A 137 7.94 -5.28 -11.39
CA LEU A 137 8.98 -5.12 -10.36
C LEU A 137 10.25 -5.88 -10.70
N GLN A 138 10.16 -7.12 -11.21
CA GLN A 138 11.33 -7.92 -11.60
C GLN A 138 12.08 -7.34 -12.81
N GLU A 139 11.35 -6.85 -13.81
CA GLU A 139 11.94 -6.14 -14.95
C GLU A 139 12.65 -4.86 -14.49
N GLY A 140 12.00 -4.08 -13.62
CA GLY A 140 12.61 -2.89 -13.03
C GLY A 140 13.84 -3.20 -12.17
N GLU A 141 13.79 -4.24 -11.33
CA GLU A 141 14.92 -4.68 -10.49
C GLU A 141 16.14 -5.02 -11.35
N ARG A 142 15.92 -5.71 -12.48
CA ARG A 142 16.98 -6.02 -13.46
C ARG A 142 17.56 -4.76 -14.11
N ASP A 143 16.69 -3.84 -14.55
CA ASP A 143 17.10 -2.71 -15.39
C ASP A 143 17.70 -1.54 -14.59
N PHE A 144 17.30 -1.39 -13.32
CA PHE A 144 17.74 -0.29 -12.44
C PHE A 144 18.66 -0.73 -11.29
N ASN A 145 18.92 -2.03 -11.15
CA ASN A 145 19.85 -2.62 -10.17
C ASN A 145 19.55 -2.23 -8.71
N ILE A 146 18.27 -2.29 -8.34
CA ILE A 146 17.81 -2.15 -6.95
C ILE A 146 16.94 -3.36 -6.59
N LYS A 147 16.98 -3.80 -5.34
CA LYS A 147 16.20 -4.97 -4.90
C LYS A 147 14.77 -4.55 -4.57
N VAL A 148 13.77 -5.23 -5.12
CA VAL A 148 12.36 -4.84 -4.91
C VAL A 148 11.50 -6.03 -4.52
N ARG A 149 10.70 -5.87 -3.46
CA ARG A 149 9.73 -6.86 -3.00
C ARG A 149 8.35 -6.20 -2.87
N SER A 150 7.31 -7.03 -2.82
CA SER A 150 5.93 -6.57 -2.69
C SER A 150 5.26 -7.10 -1.43
N ILE A 151 4.29 -6.33 -0.94
CA ILE A 151 3.42 -6.66 0.19
C ILE A 151 1.97 -6.53 -0.28
N LEU A 152 1.13 -7.51 0.03
CA LEU A 152 -0.28 -7.47 -0.38
C LEU A 152 -1.14 -6.97 0.78
N CYS A 153 -1.93 -5.93 0.53
CA CYS A 153 -2.77 -5.29 1.54
C CYS A 153 -4.17 -5.91 1.58
N CYS A 154 -4.56 -6.38 2.77
CA CYS A 154 -5.95 -6.41 3.20
C CYS A 154 -6.46 -4.97 3.38
N MET A 155 -7.76 -4.75 3.15
CA MET A 155 -8.40 -3.45 3.34
C MET A 155 -9.37 -3.51 4.51
N ARG A 156 -9.25 -2.60 5.49
CA ARG A 156 -10.07 -2.58 6.72
C ARG A 156 -11.57 -2.67 6.51
N HIS A 157 -12.07 -2.07 5.43
CA HIS A 157 -13.50 -2.07 5.09
C HIS A 157 -13.94 -3.30 4.27
N MET A 158 -13.01 -4.17 3.86
CA MET A 158 -13.26 -5.39 3.06
C MET A 158 -12.65 -6.65 3.72
N PRO A 159 -13.17 -7.09 4.88
CA PRO A 159 -12.68 -8.31 5.53
C PRO A 159 -12.85 -9.56 4.67
N ASN A 160 -13.83 -9.59 3.77
CA ASN A 160 -14.08 -10.69 2.84
C ASN A 160 -12.96 -10.93 1.82
N TRP A 161 -12.10 -9.95 1.54
CA TRP A 161 -10.97 -10.11 0.61
C TRP A 161 -9.74 -10.75 1.27
N SER A 162 -9.62 -10.64 2.59
CA SER A 162 -8.41 -11.02 3.34
C SER A 162 -7.99 -12.49 3.20
N PRO A 163 -8.93 -13.47 3.19
CA PRO A 163 -8.55 -14.86 2.94
C PRO A 163 -7.87 -15.07 1.58
N GLU A 164 -8.33 -14.37 0.54
CA GLU A 164 -7.68 -14.43 -0.78
C GLU A 164 -6.30 -13.76 -0.75
N VAL A 165 -6.15 -12.63 -0.04
CA VAL A 165 -4.86 -11.93 0.09
C VAL A 165 -3.78 -12.86 0.66
N VAL A 166 -4.06 -13.59 1.75
CA VAL A 166 -3.05 -14.50 2.33
C VAL A 166 -2.74 -15.69 1.41
N GLU A 167 -3.73 -16.23 0.68
CA GLU A 167 -3.49 -17.27 -0.33
C GLU A 167 -2.63 -16.77 -1.49
N LEU A 168 -2.83 -15.53 -1.94
CA LEU A 168 -1.97 -14.88 -2.92
C LEU A 168 -0.55 -14.68 -2.39
N CYS A 169 -0.38 -14.29 -1.11
CA CYS A 169 0.93 -14.23 -0.48
C CYS A 169 1.64 -15.59 -0.51
N LYS A 170 0.93 -16.69 -0.18
CA LYS A 170 1.47 -18.06 -0.23
C LYS A 170 1.85 -18.46 -1.65
N LYS A 171 0.99 -18.18 -2.63
CA LYS A 171 1.21 -18.49 -4.06
C LYS A 171 2.41 -17.75 -4.65
N TYR A 172 2.54 -16.47 -4.35
CA TYR A 172 3.54 -15.57 -4.96
C TYR A 172 4.76 -15.30 -4.07
N ARG A 173 4.97 -16.05 -2.98
CA ARG A 173 6.12 -15.92 -2.05
C ARG A 173 7.52 -16.01 -2.68
N HIS A 174 7.61 -16.56 -3.89
CA HIS A 174 8.86 -16.66 -4.67
C HIS A 174 8.89 -15.72 -5.88
N GLN A 175 7.87 -14.86 -6.01
CA GLN A 175 7.65 -13.92 -7.10
C GLN A 175 7.39 -12.53 -6.50
N THR A 176 8.42 -11.97 -5.84
CA THR A 176 8.46 -10.67 -5.15
C THR A 176 7.64 -10.53 -3.87
N VAL A 177 6.53 -11.25 -3.67
CA VAL A 177 5.69 -11.08 -2.48
C VAL A 177 6.39 -11.61 -1.23
N VAL A 178 6.49 -10.79 -0.18
CA VAL A 178 7.19 -11.14 1.07
C VAL A 178 6.33 -11.06 2.33
N ALA A 179 5.23 -10.30 2.32
CA ALA A 179 4.40 -10.08 3.50
C ALA A 179 2.94 -9.77 3.15
N ILE A 180 2.09 -9.83 4.18
CA ILE A 180 0.73 -9.29 4.20
C ILE A 180 0.69 -7.98 5.00
N ASP A 181 -0.18 -7.05 4.60
CA ASP A 181 -0.49 -5.80 5.32
C ASP A 181 -1.99 -5.65 5.58
N LEU A 182 -2.37 -4.78 6.50
CA LEU A 182 -3.74 -4.30 6.71
C LEU A 182 -3.73 -2.78 6.62
N ALA A 183 -4.38 -2.23 5.60
CA ALA A 183 -4.41 -0.80 5.29
C ALA A 183 -5.86 -0.29 5.13
N GLY A 184 -6.02 0.99 4.81
CA GLY A 184 -7.31 1.68 4.69
C GLY A 184 -7.70 2.42 5.96
N ASP A 185 -8.98 2.75 6.09
CA ASP A 185 -9.47 3.63 7.15
C ASP A 185 -9.40 3.00 8.56
N GLU A 186 -8.43 3.45 9.35
CA GLU A 186 -8.21 3.02 10.73
C GLU A 186 -9.33 3.47 11.69
N THR A 187 -10.17 4.44 11.28
CA THR A 187 -11.25 4.95 12.13
C THR A 187 -12.46 4.02 12.20
N ILE A 188 -12.52 2.98 11.36
CA ILE A 188 -13.54 1.94 11.44
C ILE A 188 -13.36 1.15 12.73
N GLU A 189 -14.30 1.32 13.66
CA GLU A 189 -14.27 0.75 14.99
C GLU A 189 -14.07 -0.78 14.96
N ASP A 190 -13.08 -1.24 15.74
CA ASP A 190 -12.69 -2.64 15.87
C ASP A 190 -12.41 -3.37 14.53
N SER A 191 -12.13 -2.64 13.44
CA SER A 191 -11.84 -3.23 12.12
C SER A 191 -10.67 -4.22 12.17
N SER A 192 -9.67 -4.01 13.03
CA SER A 192 -8.56 -4.97 13.24
C SER A 192 -9.03 -6.35 13.73
N LEU A 193 -10.24 -6.46 14.28
CA LEU A 193 -10.81 -7.68 14.86
C LEU A 193 -11.85 -8.35 13.95
N PHE A 194 -12.13 -7.82 12.76
CA PHE A 194 -13.06 -8.49 11.85
C PHE A 194 -12.54 -9.88 11.48
N THR A 195 -13.45 -10.86 11.52
CA THR A 195 -13.12 -12.29 11.40
C THR A 195 -12.25 -12.62 10.19
N GLY A 196 -12.52 -12.02 9.02
CA GLY A 196 -11.73 -12.26 7.81
C GLY A 196 -10.27 -11.80 7.93
N HIS A 197 -10.02 -10.67 8.60
CA HIS A 197 -8.66 -10.20 8.85
C HIS A 197 -7.95 -11.12 9.84
N VAL A 198 -8.56 -11.42 10.99
CA VAL A 198 -7.96 -12.29 12.01
C VAL A 198 -7.60 -13.66 11.42
N GLN A 199 -8.52 -14.29 10.69
CA GLN A 199 -8.27 -15.57 10.04
C GLN A 199 -7.11 -15.51 9.03
N ALA A 200 -7.00 -14.44 8.24
CA ALA A 200 -5.91 -14.27 7.28
C ALA A 200 -4.55 -14.12 7.99
N TYR A 201 -4.50 -13.40 9.12
CA TYR A 201 -3.26 -13.24 9.89
C TYR A 201 -2.88 -14.49 10.68
N GLU A 202 -3.84 -15.24 11.22
CA GLU A 202 -3.59 -16.56 11.80
C GLU A 202 -3.03 -17.53 10.76
N GLU A 203 -3.57 -17.51 9.53
CA GLU A 203 -3.04 -18.30 8.42
C GLU A 203 -1.65 -17.83 8.02
N ALA A 204 -1.38 -16.52 8.03
CA ALA A 204 -0.06 -15.97 7.77
C ALA A 204 0.97 -16.47 8.78
N VAL A 205 0.62 -16.52 10.07
CA VAL A 205 1.47 -17.13 11.12
C VAL A 205 1.72 -18.61 10.82
N LYS A 206 0.67 -19.40 10.57
CA LYS A 206 0.78 -20.85 10.29
C LYS A 206 1.64 -21.15 9.06
N SER A 207 1.51 -20.32 8.02
CA SER A 207 2.19 -20.49 6.73
C SER A 207 3.56 -19.79 6.65
N GLY A 208 3.98 -19.08 7.71
CA GLY A 208 5.25 -18.35 7.74
C GLY A 208 5.31 -17.17 6.77
N ILE A 209 4.17 -16.51 6.52
CA ILE A 209 4.07 -15.27 5.75
C ILE A 209 4.30 -14.09 6.70
N HIS A 210 5.21 -13.17 6.36
CA HIS A 210 5.51 -12.01 7.20
C HIS A 210 4.32 -11.05 7.33
N ARG A 211 4.25 -10.33 8.45
CA ARG A 211 3.07 -9.55 8.85
C ARG A 211 3.46 -8.12 9.24
N THR A 212 2.90 -7.14 8.54
CA THR A 212 2.91 -5.74 8.95
C THR A 212 1.47 -5.25 9.07
N VAL A 213 1.19 -4.25 9.88
CA VAL A 213 -0.17 -3.70 10.03
C VAL A 213 -0.09 -2.18 10.17
N HIS A 214 -0.88 -1.42 9.41
CA HIS A 214 -1.10 0.00 9.73
C HIS A 214 -1.84 0.11 11.05
N ALA A 215 -1.21 0.68 12.07
CA ALA A 215 -1.85 0.90 13.36
C ALA A 215 -1.21 2.07 14.10
N GLY A 216 -1.99 2.80 14.88
CA GLY A 216 -1.55 3.98 15.59
C GLY A 216 -1.17 5.14 14.68
N GLU A 217 -1.66 5.17 13.43
CA GLU A 217 -1.48 6.30 12.53
C GLU A 217 -2.39 7.44 12.94
N VAL A 218 -3.70 7.16 12.98
CA VAL A 218 -4.78 8.03 13.49
C VAL A 218 -5.57 7.37 14.61
N GLY A 219 -5.48 6.04 14.73
CA GLY A 219 -6.14 5.26 15.77
C GLY A 219 -5.40 5.30 17.11
N PRO A 220 -6.10 4.99 18.23
CA PRO A 220 -5.50 5.00 19.56
C PRO A 220 -4.51 3.83 19.78
N PRO A 221 -3.71 3.84 20.87
CA PRO A 221 -2.82 2.73 21.25
C PRO A 221 -3.46 1.34 21.22
N LYS A 222 -4.77 1.27 21.52
CA LYS A 222 -5.54 0.01 21.48
C LYS A 222 -5.46 -0.67 20.10
N VAL A 223 -5.42 0.09 19.00
CA VAL A 223 -5.33 -0.48 17.65
C VAL A 223 -3.95 -1.09 17.41
N VAL A 224 -2.88 -0.47 17.90
CA VAL A 224 -1.53 -1.03 17.89
C VAL A 224 -1.48 -2.31 18.74
N GLN A 225 -2.12 -2.29 19.91
CA GLN A 225 -2.18 -3.44 20.79
C GLN A 225 -2.89 -4.63 20.11
N GLN A 226 -4.00 -4.38 19.39
CA GLN A 226 -4.70 -5.40 18.59
C GLN A 226 -3.83 -5.92 17.44
N ALA A 227 -3.11 -5.04 16.74
CA ALA A 227 -2.20 -5.45 15.66
C ALA A 227 -1.11 -6.41 16.15
N VAL A 228 -0.54 -6.16 17.34
CA VAL A 228 0.52 -7.00 17.91
C VAL A 228 -0.05 -8.29 18.51
N ASP A 229 -1.05 -8.20 19.38
CA ASP A 229 -1.49 -9.36 20.16
C ASP A 229 -2.44 -10.28 19.40
N VAL A 230 -3.25 -9.74 18.49
CA VAL A 230 -4.27 -10.49 17.75
C VAL A 230 -3.82 -10.80 16.32
N LEU A 231 -3.28 -9.81 15.63
CA LEU A 231 -2.81 -10.00 14.24
C LEU A 231 -1.35 -10.46 14.18
N HIS A 232 -0.65 -10.56 15.31
CA HIS A 232 0.73 -11.04 15.38
C HIS A 232 1.69 -10.29 14.45
N ALA A 233 1.49 -8.97 14.33
CA ALA A 233 2.31 -8.10 13.50
C ALA A 233 3.79 -8.15 13.93
N GLU A 234 4.68 -8.20 12.95
CA GLU A 234 6.14 -8.13 13.14
C GLU A 234 6.67 -6.70 12.96
N ARG A 235 5.88 -5.86 12.27
CA ARG A 235 6.12 -4.43 12.09
C ARG A 235 4.82 -3.65 12.20
N ILE A 236 4.91 -2.43 12.70
CA ILE A 236 3.78 -1.50 12.77
C ILE A 236 4.00 -0.38 11.75
N GLY A 237 3.08 -0.30 10.79
CA GLY A 237 2.93 0.84 9.90
C GLY A 237 2.57 2.07 10.73
N HIS A 238 3.37 3.13 10.65
CA HIS A 238 3.22 4.35 11.46
C HIS A 238 3.52 4.16 12.96
N GLY A 239 2.52 3.75 13.75
CA GLY A 239 2.64 3.52 15.20
C GLY A 239 2.89 4.76 16.06
N TYR A 240 2.52 5.96 15.61
CA TYR A 240 2.78 7.21 16.34
C TYR A 240 2.09 7.26 17.70
N HIS A 241 0.83 6.85 17.75
CA HIS A 241 0.02 6.89 18.97
C HIS A 241 0.42 5.83 20.00
N THR A 242 1.32 4.90 19.66
CA THR A 242 1.93 3.99 20.65
C THR A 242 2.50 4.75 21.85
N LEU A 243 3.03 5.96 21.62
CA LEU A 243 3.63 6.80 22.66
C LEU A 243 2.63 7.32 23.71
N GLU A 244 1.32 7.26 23.44
CA GLU A 244 0.28 7.67 24.38
C GLU A 244 0.03 6.63 25.47
N ASP A 245 0.47 5.38 25.27
CA ASP A 245 0.50 4.33 26.28
C ASP A 245 1.95 3.93 26.60
N PRO A 246 2.53 4.48 27.68
CA PRO A 246 3.90 4.15 28.09
C PRO A 246 4.11 2.67 28.38
N THR A 247 3.07 1.93 28.79
CA THR A 247 3.19 0.49 29.07
C THR A 247 3.34 -0.28 27.76
N LEU A 248 2.48 0.01 26.78
CA LEU A 248 2.57 -0.56 25.44
C LEU A 248 3.90 -0.21 24.76
N TYR A 249 4.28 1.07 24.76
CA TYR A 249 5.55 1.50 24.17
C TYR A 249 6.75 0.75 24.77
N ASN A 250 6.82 0.64 26.11
CA ASN A 250 7.92 -0.07 26.76
C ASN A 250 7.90 -1.58 26.48
N LYS A 251 6.72 -2.19 26.26
CA LYS A 251 6.62 -3.59 25.81
C LYS A 251 7.22 -3.74 24.41
N LEU A 252 6.75 -2.94 23.45
CA LEU A 252 7.18 -3.02 22.05
C LEU A 252 8.66 -2.67 21.87
N LEU A 253 9.19 -1.76 22.69
CA LEU A 253 10.62 -1.46 22.72
C LEU A 253 11.47 -2.65 23.18
N LYS A 254 10.99 -3.43 24.16
CA LYS A 254 11.69 -4.64 24.63
C LYS A 254 11.62 -5.79 23.62
N GLU A 255 10.56 -5.84 22.83
CA GLU A 255 10.34 -6.85 21.79
C GLU A 255 11.04 -6.49 20.45
N ASP A 256 11.79 -5.39 20.40
CA ASP A 256 12.46 -4.86 19.19
C ASP A 256 11.48 -4.64 18.02
N MET A 257 10.28 -4.16 18.34
CA MET A 257 9.24 -3.88 17.35
C MET A 257 9.70 -2.80 16.36
N HIS A 258 9.61 -3.10 15.07
CA HIS A 258 9.91 -2.13 14.02
C HIS A 258 8.72 -1.21 13.74
N PHE A 259 8.96 0.11 13.74
CA PHE A 259 7.97 1.12 13.38
C PHE A 259 8.31 1.76 12.02
N GLU A 260 7.39 1.64 11.06
CA GLU A 260 7.56 2.15 9.71
C GLU A 260 7.13 3.63 9.63
N VAL A 261 8.05 4.54 9.99
CA VAL A 261 7.74 5.97 10.14
C VAL A 261 7.67 6.70 8.78
N SER A 262 6.48 7.17 8.39
CA SER A 262 6.29 8.11 7.27
C SER A 262 6.08 9.57 7.71
N ARG A 263 7.15 10.37 7.72
CA ARG A 263 7.10 11.78 8.18
C ARG A 263 6.17 12.68 7.35
N LEU A 264 6.09 12.44 6.03
CA LEU A 264 5.24 13.25 5.15
C LEU A 264 3.78 12.85 5.31
N ALA A 265 3.47 11.54 5.37
CA ALA A 265 2.10 11.07 5.64
C ALA A 265 1.58 11.66 6.96
N LYS A 266 2.38 11.64 8.04
CA LYS A 266 2.01 12.26 9.31
C LYS A 266 1.69 13.76 9.20
N ARG A 267 2.38 14.50 8.31
CA ARG A 267 2.12 15.94 8.11
C ARG A 267 0.90 16.20 7.23
N SER A 268 0.56 15.26 6.35
CA SER A 268 -0.60 15.34 5.46
C SER A 268 -1.90 14.96 6.17
N LEU A 269 -1.82 14.33 7.34
CA LEU A 269 -2.98 13.96 8.13
C LEU A 269 -3.20 14.89 9.33
N LEU A 270 -4.46 15.17 9.64
CA LEU A 270 -4.91 15.76 10.89
C LEU A 270 -4.80 14.69 11.97
N VAL A 271 -3.62 14.65 12.61
CA VAL A 271 -3.28 13.72 13.68
C VAL A 271 -2.84 14.49 14.92
#